data_AF-A0A644WUP2-F1
#
_entry.id   AF-A0A644WUP2-F1
#
_cell.length_a   1.000
_cell.length_b   1.000
_cell.length_c   1.000
_cell.angle_alpha   90.00
_cell.angle_beta   90.00
_cell.angle_gamma   90.00
#
_symmetry.space_group_name_H-M   'P 1'
#
loop_
_entity.id
_entity.type
_entity.pdbx_description
1 polymer ?
#
loop_
_entity_poly.entity_id
_entity_poly.type
_entity_poly.pdbx_seq_one_letter_code
_entity_poly.pdbx_strand_id
1 'polypeptide(L)'
;MRLNPDYQQPIIEALIVLEDAGIDRFPVSLHAIQYQFRNLFQIKSYGSLMEQSGISREECFNYLGSEDGAVVSVGGNGKYIIYYNEKMSKRRTRFTIAHEMGHIFLAHHDEYQKSILARSGVGELLYNRLENEASCFARNLLCPAYHVEKLLESHGISKASRKKDGWVRTKWTQITENLEVIFHAEDLVESAFDVSAAAAEARIAFLRTDLKKCNDYSINFKPTEHIKHSAAWHCSYCGWVRLPGSSRCFECGKEHFSFKVSPSGFSYRDLGVNSQTQFSPCPVCGNEIFSADAGYCRICGTPLTNPCTHDPTHLNHPEAKHCYACGKPTAFKDSEYHIQIKQSLEKHTEGDFSMIYESDVEYDPKTNKVTRCPRCDNEQINADASYCRICGLPLVNNCIPGLWEDDFGNSYPRDTHVNLPDSRFCEQCGEPTVYFQNKLLKTYRESQGLPEAENDVDEFDPDIPF
;
A
#
# COMPACT_ATOMS: atom_id res chain seq x y z
N MET A 1 0.75 30.85 39.43
CA MET A 1 1.78 30.60 38.41
C MET A 1 2.25 29.16 38.57
N ARG A 2 2.05 28.32 37.55
CA ARG A 2 2.46 26.92 37.56
C ARG A 2 3.92 26.84 37.10
N LEU A 3 4.78 26.21 37.88
CA LEU A 3 6.21 26.09 37.60
C LEU A 3 6.64 24.69 37.16
N ASN A 4 5.78 23.68 37.35
CA ASN A 4 6.03 22.33 36.88
C ASN A 4 5.28 22.07 35.57
N PRO A 5 5.89 21.37 34.60
CA PRO A 5 5.25 21.10 33.31
C PRO A 5 3.95 20.32 33.45
N ASP A 6 2.93 20.75 32.71
CA ASP A 6 1.81 19.91 32.30
C ASP A 6 2.10 19.29 30.95
N TYR A 7 2.19 17.97 30.91
CA TYR A 7 2.34 17.28 29.64
C TYR A 7 0.99 16.85 29.05
N GLN A 8 -0.11 17.00 29.78
CA GLN A 8 -1.45 16.67 29.29
C GLN A 8 -1.88 17.62 28.19
N GLN A 9 -1.86 18.92 28.46
CA GLN A 9 -2.28 19.95 27.50
C GLN A 9 -1.47 19.90 26.19
N PRO A 10 -0.12 19.82 26.20
CA PRO A 10 0.68 19.63 24.99
C PRO A 10 0.31 18.42 24.14
N ILE A 11 -0.09 17.30 24.76
CA ILE A 11 -0.54 16.10 24.03
C ILE A 11 -1.89 16.38 23.36
N ILE A 12 -2.84 16.94 24.10
CA ILE A 12 -4.19 17.24 23.60
C ILE A 12 -4.12 18.22 22.42
N GLU A 13 -3.41 19.34 22.60
CA GLU A 13 -3.29 20.37 21.56
C GLU A 13 -2.60 19.82 20.30
N ALA A 14 -1.58 18.96 20.45
CA ALA A 14 -0.94 18.34 19.30
C ALA A 14 -1.92 17.49 18.48
N LEU A 15 -2.80 16.72 19.14
CA LEU A 15 -3.81 15.91 18.44
C LEU A 15 -4.89 16.76 17.77
N ILE A 16 -5.33 17.85 18.42
CA ILE A 16 -6.27 18.81 17.84
C ILE A 16 -5.68 19.43 16.57
N VAL A 17 -4.41 19.86 16.61
CA VAL A 17 -3.74 20.45 15.45
C VAL A 17 -3.63 19.46 14.29
N LEU A 18 -3.39 18.17 14.55
CA LEU A 18 -3.37 17.15 13.50
C LEU A 18 -4.74 16.98 12.84
N GLU A 19 -5.79 16.93 13.64
CA GLU A 19 -7.18 16.82 13.17
C GLU A 19 -7.60 18.07 12.37
N ASP A 20 -7.44 19.25 12.95
CA ASP A 20 -7.86 20.52 12.36
C ASP A 20 -7.11 20.83 11.06
N ALA A 21 -5.85 20.39 10.94
CA ALA A 21 -5.06 20.52 9.73
C ALA A 21 -5.38 19.45 8.65
N GLY A 22 -6.29 18.51 8.94
CA GLY A 22 -6.69 17.45 8.01
C GLY A 22 -5.52 16.52 7.66
N ILE A 23 -4.63 16.24 8.61
CA ILE A 23 -3.50 15.34 8.38
C ILE A 23 -4.04 13.92 8.23
N ASP A 24 -3.79 13.28 7.09
CA ASP A 24 -4.27 11.92 6.79
C ASP A 24 -3.15 10.87 6.81
N ARG A 25 -1.88 11.31 6.91
CA ARG A 25 -0.72 10.41 6.89
C ARG A 25 0.51 10.95 7.63
N PHE A 26 1.31 10.02 8.17
CA PHE A 26 2.69 10.28 8.59
C PHE A 26 3.69 10.02 7.45
N PRO A 27 4.81 10.76 7.36
CA PRO A 27 5.21 11.90 8.21
C PRO A 27 4.33 13.14 8.06
N VAL A 28 4.13 13.90 9.14
CA VAL A 28 3.27 15.09 9.15
C VAL A 28 3.78 16.19 8.22
N SER A 29 2.89 16.78 7.43
CA SER A 29 3.22 17.94 6.59
C SER A 29 3.07 19.24 7.39
N LEU A 30 4.19 19.85 7.80
CA LEU A 30 4.18 21.17 8.46
C LEU A 30 3.63 22.28 7.55
N HIS A 31 3.72 22.12 6.23
CA HIS A 31 3.11 23.03 5.27
C HIS A 31 1.58 22.92 5.26
N ALA A 32 1.02 21.72 5.45
CA ALA A 32 -0.43 21.56 5.57
C ALA A 32 -0.95 22.26 6.84
N ILE A 33 -0.23 22.12 7.95
CA ILE A 33 -0.53 22.85 9.18
C ILE A 33 -0.43 24.37 8.95
N GLN A 34 0.66 24.86 8.36
CA GLN A 34 0.78 26.29 8.06
C GLN A 34 -0.34 26.79 7.13
N TYR A 35 -0.75 26.00 6.14
CA TYR A 35 -1.83 26.36 5.23
C TYR A 35 -3.18 26.51 5.96
N GLN A 36 -3.48 25.58 6.86
CA GLN A 36 -4.67 25.64 7.71
C GLN A 36 -4.63 26.86 8.62
N PHE A 37 -3.50 27.09 9.28
CA PHE A 37 -3.30 28.16 10.27
C PHE A 37 -2.63 29.42 9.69
N ARG A 38 -2.78 29.67 8.38
CA ARG A 38 -2.08 30.77 7.65
C ARG A 38 -2.38 32.17 8.16
N ASN A 39 -3.51 32.34 8.85
CA ASN A 39 -3.90 33.60 9.48
C ASN A 39 -3.25 33.80 10.84
N LEU A 40 -2.79 32.73 11.49
CA LEU A 40 -2.16 32.73 12.82
C LEU A 40 -0.65 32.89 12.72
N PHE A 41 0.02 32.12 11.86
CA PHE A 41 1.47 32.21 11.72
C PHE A 41 1.98 31.95 10.30
N GLN A 42 3.23 32.38 10.07
CA GLN A 42 4.00 32.08 8.87
C GLN A 42 5.33 31.43 9.25
N ILE A 43 5.87 30.61 8.36
CA ILE A 43 7.19 29.99 8.52
C ILE A 43 8.16 30.68 7.54
N LYS A 44 9.30 31.15 8.04
CA LYS A 44 10.37 31.78 7.25
C LYS A 44 11.74 31.23 7.65
N SER A 45 12.66 31.16 6.70
CA SER A 45 14.05 30.81 7.00
C SER A 45 14.81 32.01 7.57
N TYR A 46 15.91 31.75 8.28
CA TYR A 46 16.84 32.80 8.71
C TYR A 46 17.43 33.51 7.49
N GLY A 47 17.72 32.76 6.41
CA GLY A 47 18.13 33.34 5.12
C GLY A 47 17.16 34.41 4.61
N SER A 48 15.85 34.16 4.67
CA SER A 48 14.83 35.12 4.23
C SER A 48 14.79 36.37 5.11
N LEU A 49 15.01 36.23 6.42
CA LEU A 49 15.08 37.35 7.35
C LEU A 49 16.32 38.23 7.08
N MET A 50 17.48 37.61 6.90
CA MET A 50 18.74 38.29 6.61
C MET A 50 18.65 39.08 5.30
N GLU A 51 18.08 38.48 4.24
CA GLU A 51 17.87 39.15 2.96
C GLU A 51 16.90 40.34 3.07
N GLN A 52 15.78 40.17 3.79
CA GLN A 52 14.79 41.24 3.95
C GLN A 52 15.27 42.40 4.84
N SER A 53 16.14 42.12 5.81
CA SER A 53 16.55 43.10 6.83
C SER A 53 17.96 43.65 6.61
N GLY A 54 18.74 43.05 5.70
CA GLY A 54 20.13 43.43 5.44
C GLY A 54 21.09 43.13 6.60
N ILE A 55 20.73 42.21 7.50
CA ILE A 55 21.54 41.86 8.69
C ILE A 55 22.43 40.65 8.42
N SER A 56 23.59 40.63 9.07
CA SER A 56 24.51 39.48 9.07
C SER A 56 23.93 38.29 9.85
N ARG A 57 24.57 37.12 9.69
CA ARG A 57 24.19 35.91 10.42
C ARG A 57 24.32 36.06 11.94
N GLU A 58 25.40 36.71 12.39
CA GLU A 58 25.64 36.95 13.82
C GLU A 58 24.58 37.90 14.39
N GLU A 59 24.25 38.97 13.67
CA GLU A 59 23.17 39.88 14.05
C GLU A 59 21.80 39.17 14.05
N CYS A 60 21.54 38.28 13.10
CA CYS A 60 20.31 37.47 13.08
C CYS A 60 20.21 36.55 14.30
N PHE A 61 21.29 35.87 14.67
CA PHE A 61 21.34 35.02 15.86
C PHE A 61 21.15 35.82 17.14
N ASN A 62 21.82 36.98 17.25
CA ASN A 62 21.66 37.89 18.38
C ASN A 62 20.25 38.46 18.47
N TYR A 63 19.63 38.80 17.33
CA TYR A 63 18.27 39.34 17.26
C TYR A 63 17.22 38.30 17.68
N LEU A 64 17.35 37.06 17.21
CA LEU A 64 16.41 35.98 17.52
C LEU A 64 16.70 35.27 18.84
N GLY A 65 17.91 35.42 19.39
CA GLY A 65 18.36 34.76 20.62
C GLY A 65 18.54 33.24 20.50
N SER A 66 18.59 32.70 19.28
CA SER A 66 18.66 31.26 19.02
C SER A 66 19.33 30.96 17.68
N GLU A 67 20.19 29.94 17.66
CA GLU A 67 20.85 29.46 16.44
C GLU A 67 19.99 28.48 15.63
N ASP A 68 18.91 27.94 16.23
CA ASP A 68 18.11 26.87 15.63
C ASP A 68 16.80 27.40 15.03
N GLY A 69 16.05 28.13 15.83
CA GLY A 69 14.75 28.69 15.48
C GLY A 69 14.18 29.55 16.60
N ALA A 70 13.24 30.39 16.25
CA ALA A 70 12.57 31.29 17.17
C ALA A 70 11.23 31.73 16.59
N VAL A 71 10.28 32.06 17.46
CA VAL A 71 9.00 32.64 17.07
C VAL A 71 8.90 34.10 17.53
N VAL A 72 8.42 34.96 16.64
CA VAL A 72 8.29 36.41 16.86
C VAL A 72 6.85 36.84 16.61
N SER A 73 6.27 37.63 17.52
CA SER A 73 4.95 38.23 17.32
C SER A 73 5.02 39.46 16.42
N VAL A 74 4.09 39.59 15.47
CA VAL A 74 4.01 40.70 14.51
C VAL A 74 2.94 41.69 14.93
N GLY A 75 3.38 42.88 15.34
CA GLY A 75 2.54 44.09 15.41
C GLY A 75 1.38 44.06 16.42
N GLY A 76 1.41 43.20 17.44
CA GLY A 76 0.35 43.12 18.46
C GLY A 76 -0.99 42.55 17.95
N ASN A 77 -1.04 42.09 16.70
CA ASN A 77 -2.27 41.66 16.02
C ASN A 77 -2.57 40.16 16.22
N GLY A 78 -1.90 39.48 17.15
CA GLY A 78 -2.02 38.03 17.36
C GLY A 78 -1.47 37.17 16.23
N LYS A 79 -0.61 37.74 15.36
CA LYS A 79 0.09 36.99 14.29
C LYS A 79 1.52 36.70 14.69
N TYR A 80 2.04 35.54 14.26
CA TYR A 80 3.39 35.08 14.57
C TYR A 80 4.19 34.78 13.29
N ILE A 81 5.51 34.89 13.38
CA ILE A 81 6.45 34.36 12.39
C ILE A 81 7.37 33.39 13.10
N ILE A 82 7.37 32.14 12.64
CA ILE A 82 8.34 31.12 13.02
C ILE A 82 9.55 31.26 12.09
N TYR A 83 10.69 31.60 12.65
CA TYR A 83 11.98 31.58 11.98
C TYR A 83 12.70 30.26 12.27
N TYR A 84 13.35 29.70 11.26
CA TYR A 84 14.19 28.50 11.42
C TYR A 84 15.51 28.63 10.65
N ASN A 85 16.56 28.01 11.18
CA ASN A 85 17.86 27.94 10.53
C ASN A 85 17.90 26.82 9.48
N GLU A 86 17.85 27.20 8.20
CA GLU A 86 17.83 26.29 7.06
C GLU A 86 19.14 25.51 6.83
N LYS A 87 20.21 25.85 7.56
CA LYS A 87 21.49 25.10 7.51
C LYS A 87 21.48 23.84 8.38
N MET A 88 20.46 23.65 9.22
CA MET A 88 20.31 22.44 10.03
C MET A 88 19.83 21.26 9.18
N SER A 89 19.97 20.03 9.70
CA SER A 89 19.41 18.85 9.04
C SER A 89 17.89 18.99 8.87
N LYS A 90 17.33 18.39 7.81
CA LYS A 90 15.88 18.44 7.55
C LYS A 90 15.05 18.01 8.76
N ARG A 91 15.46 16.93 9.42
CA ARG A 91 14.79 16.38 10.61
C ARG A 91 14.91 17.29 11.83
N ARG A 92 16.07 17.93 12.05
CA ARG A 92 16.23 18.93 13.13
C ARG A 92 15.35 20.15 12.86
N THR A 93 15.38 20.67 11.63
CA THR A 93 14.53 21.78 11.19
C THR A 93 13.05 21.50 11.41
N ARG A 94 12.59 20.30 11.05
CA ARG A 94 11.20 19.85 11.29
C ARG A 94 10.83 19.88 12.77
N PHE A 95 11.70 19.35 13.63
CA PHE A 95 11.48 19.40 15.08
C PHE A 95 11.46 20.82 15.61
N THR A 96 12.41 21.68 15.20
CA THR A 96 12.48 23.07 15.62
C THR A 96 11.20 23.82 15.25
N ILE A 97 10.72 23.72 14.02
CA ILE A 97 9.46 24.37 13.60
C ILE A 97 8.28 23.85 14.44
N ALA A 98 8.19 22.54 14.68
CA ALA A 98 7.12 21.97 15.50
C ALA A 98 7.20 22.41 16.97
N HIS A 99 8.41 22.65 17.49
CA HIS A 99 8.66 23.20 18.82
C HIS A 99 8.17 24.65 18.91
N GLU A 100 8.53 25.49 17.94
CA GLU A 100 8.02 26.87 17.85
C GLU A 100 6.49 26.93 17.71
N MET A 101 5.88 26.01 16.94
CA MET A 101 4.42 25.86 16.90
C MET A 101 3.84 25.57 18.29
N GLY A 102 4.53 24.76 19.10
CA GLY A 102 4.13 24.48 20.48
C GLY A 102 4.03 25.75 21.33
N HIS A 103 4.98 26.68 21.20
CA HIS A 103 4.89 27.97 21.90
C HIS A 103 3.68 28.81 21.47
N ILE A 104 3.29 28.73 20.19
CA ILE A 104 2.10 29.43 19.67
C ILE A 104 0.81 28.79 20.20
N PHE A 105 0.62 27.49 19.98
CA PHE A 105 -0.64 26.80 20.30
C PHE A 105 -0.87 26.67 21.81
N LEU A 106 0.20 26.61 22.61
CA LEU A 106 0.11 26.62 24.06
C LEU A 106 0.08 28.03 24.66
N ALA A 107 0.06 29.08 23.83
CA ALA A 107 0.04 30.48 24.23
C ALA A 107 1.17 30.87 25.21
N HIS A 108 2.34 30.23 25.09
CA HIS A 108 3.48 30.47 25.98
C HIS A 108 3.95 31.94 25.95
N HIS A 109 3.79 32.65 24.82
CA HIS A 109 4.14 34.07 24.69
C HIS A 109 3.39 34.99 25.66
N ASP A 110 2.12 34.69 25.96
CA ASP A 110 1.33 35.48 26.91
C ASP A 110 1.79 35.25 28.35
N GLU A 111 2.33 34.06 28.64
CA GLU A 111 2.90 33.72 29.96
C GLU A 111 4.29 34.37 30.15
N TYR A 112 5.12 34.43 29.11
CA TYR A 112 6.42 35.14 29.15
C TYR A 112 6.24 36.62 29.51
N GLN A 113 5.36 37.34 28.82
CA GLN A 113 5.18 38.79 29.04
C GLN A 113 4.64 39.14 30.44
N LYS A 114 3.83 38.26 31.03
CA LYS A 114 3.24 38.48 32.37
C LYS A 114 4.20 38.16 33.52
N SER A 115 5.22 37.32 33.32
CA SER A 115 6.01 36.70 34.39
C SER A 115 7.45 37.22 34.53
N ILE A 116 8.02 37.85 33.50
CA ILE A 116 9.38 38.46 33.54
C ILE A 116 9.49 39.56 34.62
N LEU A 117 8.36 40.07 35.12
CA LEU A 117 8.29 41.01 36.24
C LEU A 117 8.59 40.38 37.62
N ALA A 118 8.79 39.06 37.73
CA ALA A 118 8.98 38.35 39.00
C ALA A 118 10.39 37.72 39.16
N ARG A 119 11.20 38.35 40.02
CA ARG A 119 12.42 37.91 40.76
C ARG A 119 13.22 36.68 40.27
N SER A 120 14.55 36.85 40.20
CA SER A 120 15.58 35.86 39.85
C SER A 120 15.33 34.46 40.45
N GLY A 121 15.36 33.43 39.60
CA GLY A 121 15.10 32.02 39.93
C GLY A 121 13.71 31.51 39.51
N VAL A 122 12.67 32.32 39.63
CA VAL A 122 11.30 31.95 39.19
C VAL A 122 11.19 31.96 37.65
N GLY A 123 11.89 32.88 37.00
CA GLY A 123 11.95 32.98 35.54
C GLY A 123 12.59 31.75 34.87
N GLU A 124 13.63 31.18 35.48
CA GLU A 124 14.31 29.99 34.94
C GLU A 124 13.44 28.73 35.03
N LEU A 125 12.76 28.52 36.16
CA LEU A 125 11.82 27.41 36.32
C LEU A 125 10.64 27.53 35.34
N LEU A 126 10.13 28.74 35.12
CA LEU A 126 9.08 28.97 34.12
C LEU A 126 9.61 28.70 32.71
N TYR A 127 10.77 29.25 32.35
CA TYR A 127 11.39 29.01 31.04
C TYR A 127 11.51 27.51 30.79
N ASN A 128 12.12 26.77 31.74
CA ASN A 128 12.28 25.32 31.65
C ASN A 128 10.93 24.59 31.52
N ARG A 129 9.88 25.06 32.20
CA ARG A 129 8.54 24.51 32.04
C ARG A 129 8.05 24.66 30.60
N LEU A 130 8.05 25.89 30.08
CA LEU A 130 7.49 26.20 28.76
C LEU A 130 8.25 25.48 27.64
N GLU A 131 9.58 25.42 27.71
CA GLU A 131 10.42 24.67 26.77
C GLU A 131 10.13 23.16 26.77
N ASN A 132 9.91 22.58 27.96
CA ASN A 132 9.56 21.18 28.11
C ASN A 132 8.14 20.88 27.58
N GLU A 133 7.19 21.78 27.82
CA GLU A 133 5.83 21.70 27.30
C GLU A 133 5.82 21.80 25.76
N ALA A 134 6.56 22.75 25.18
CA ALA A 134 6.72 22.89 23.73
C ALA A 134 7.42 21.68 23.09
N SER A 135 8.44 21.13 23.73
CA SER A 135 9.09 19.88 23.31
C SER A 135 8.15 18.68 23.36
N CYS A 136 7.28 18.61 24.38
CA CYS A 136 6.25 17.58 24.48
C CYS A 136 5.20 17.70 23.37
N PHE A 137 4.79 18.94 23.06
CA PHE A 137 3.90 19.23 21.93
C PHE A 137 4.55 18.77 20.62
N ALA A 138 5.77 19.22 20.31
CA ALA A 138 6.47 18.87 19.07
C ALA A 138 6.63 17.37 18.88
N ARG A 139 6.97 16.65 19.97
CA ARG A 139 7.09 15.19 19.95
C ARG A 139 5.76 14.52 19.62
N ASN A 140 4.65 14.97 20.19
CA ASN A 140 3.32 14.38 19.94
C ASN A 140 2.66 14.89 18.66
N LEU A 141 3.08 16.04 18.13
CA LEU A 141 2.66 16.52 16.82
C LEU A 141 3.31 15.68 15.72
N LEU A 142 4.63 15.51 15.78
CA LEU A 142 5.38 14.77 14.74
C LEU A 142 5.27 13.26 14.89
N CYS A 143 5.17 12.75 16.12
CA CYS A 143 5.25 11.34 16.46
C CYS A 143 4.35 11.00 17.67
N PRO A 144 3.02 11.00 17.49
CA PRO A 144 2.08 10.80 18.59
C PRO A 144 2.19 9.39 19.20
N ALA A 145 2.06 9.31 20.52
CA ALA A 145 2.27 8.07 21.28
C ALA A 145 1.39 6.89 20.81
N TYR A 146 0.10 7.13 20.56
CA TYR A 146 -0.83 6.09 20.08
C TYR A 146 -0.39 5.49 18.73
N HIS A 147 0.00 6.34 17.78
CA HIS A 147 0.42 5.93 16.45
C HIS A 147 1.74 5.13 16.49
N VAL A 148 2.66 5.51 17.38
CA VAL A 148 3.87 4.72 17.64
C VAL A 148 3.53 3.35 18.20
N GLU A 149 2.62 3.26 19.17
CA GLU A 149 2.20 1.98 19.73
C GLU A 149 1.62 1.06 18.64
N LYS A 150 0.73 1.59 17.78
CA LYS A 150 0.17 0.83 16.64
C LYS A 150 1.24 0.37 15.65
N LEU A 151 2.20 1.22 15.32
CA LEU A 151 3.34 0.85 14.49
C LEU A 151 4.11 -0.32 15.10
N LEU A 152 4.45 -0.24 16.38
CA LEU A 152 5.20 -1.30 17.07
C LEU A 152 4.40 -2.61 17.18
N GLU A 153 3.12 -2.53 17.56
CA GLU A 153 2.21 -3.68 17.64
C GLU A 153 2.10 -4.42 16.30
N SER A 154 1.96 -3.67 15.20
CA SER A 154 1.87 -4.23 13.85
C SER A 154 3.17 -4.92 13.40
N HIS A 155 4.31 -4.52 13.97
CA HIS A 155 5.61 -5.15 13.78
C HIS A 155 5.93 -6.23 14.84
N GLY A 156 4.96 -6.60 15.67
CA GLY A 156 5.13 -7.62 16.70
C GLY A 156 6.04 -7.18 17.85
N ILE A 157 6.34 -5.89 17.95
CA ILE A 157 7.12 -5.29 19.03
C ILE A 157 6.20 -4.93 20.17
N SER A 158 6.51 -5.48 21.34
CA SER A 158 5.80 -5.19 22.58
C SER A 158 6.82 -5.00 23.70
N LYS A 159 6.34 -4.53 24.84
CA LYS A 159 7.21 -4.34 26.00
C LYS A 159 7.73 -5.68 26.56
N ALA A 160 9.02 -5.75 26.89
CA ALA A 160 9.56 -6.87 27.66
C ALA A 160 8.95 -6.92 29.07
N SER A 161 8.39 -8.08 29.46
CA SER A 161 7.86 -8.28 30.81
C SER A 161 9.00 -8.48 31.81
N ARG A 162 9.18 -7.52 32.73
CA ARG A 162 9.98 -7.61 33.96
C ARG A 162 11.48 -7.93 33.74
N LYS A 163 12.33 -6.89 33.81
CA LYS A 163 13.81 -6.89 33.98
C LYS A 163 14.69 -6.54 32.75
N LYS A 164 14.13 -6.38 31.56
CA LYS A 164 14.84 -5.70 30.44
C LYS A 164 14.09 -4.42 30.10
N ASP A 165 14.74 -3.28 30.23
CA ASP A 165 14.22 -2.02 29.70
C ASP A 165 14.26 -2.09 28.17
N GLY A 166 13.11 -1.95 27.52
CA GLY A 166 13.06 -1.91 26.05
C GLY A 166 11.75 -2.42 25.43
N TRP A 167 11.49 -1.92 24.22
CA TRP A 167 10.48 -2.44 23.30
C TRP A 167 11.14 -3.50 22.42
N VAL A 168 10.67 -4.74 22.49
CA VAL A 168 11.32 -5.89 21.85
C VAL A 168 10.33 -6.67 21.00
N ARG A 169 10.81 -7.35 19.96
CA ARG A 169 9.97 -8.27 19.20
C ARG A 169 9.51 -9.42 20.09
N THR A 170 8.20 -9.58 20.23
CA THR A 170 7.56 -10.61 21.06
C THR A 170 6.82 -11.66 20.25
N LYS A 171 6.42 -11.31 19.02
CA LYS A 171 5.71 -12.21 18.09
C LYS A 171 6.06 -11.87 16.65
N TRP A 172 5.78 -12.81 15.76
CA TRP A 172 5.74 -12.56 14.32
C TRP A 172 4.34 -12.09 13.93
N THR A 173 4.27 -11.18 12.97
CA THR A 173 3.04 -10.65 12.38
C THR A 173 3.12 -10.81 10.86
N GLN A 174 2.01 -10.70 10.13
CA GLN A 174 2.06 -10.76 8.66
C GLN A 174 3.05 -9.74 8.04
N ILE A 175 3.27 -8.59 8.67
CA ILE A 175 4.24 -7.58 8.23
C ILE A 175 5.70 -8.08 8.39
N THR A 176 5.98 -8.89 9.39
CA THR A 176 7.35 -9.25 9.82
C THR A 176 7.69 -10.72 9.65
N GLU A 177 6.70 -11.58 9.44
CA GLU A 177 6.87 -13.01 9.17
C GLU A 177 7.77 -13.19 7.94
N ASN A 178 8.75 -14.09 8.03
CA ASN A 178 9.77 -14.34 7.01
C ASN A 178 10.61 -13.12 6.62
N LEU A 179 10.64 -12.06 7.45
CA LEU A 179 11.55 -10.94 7.26
C LEU A 179 12.86 -11.23 8.00
N GLU A 180 13.92 -11.48 7.24
CA GLU A 180 15.26 -11.80 7.79
C GLU A 180 16.02 -10.56 8.31
N VAL A 181 15.42 -9.37 8.18
CA VAL A 181 16.04 -8.12 8.62
C VAL A 181 15.91 -7.95 10.13
N ILE A 182 17.02 -7.59 10.77
CA ILE A 182 17.01 -7.14 12.16
C ILE A 182 16.66 -5.65 12.16
N PHE A 183 15.67 -5.27 12.96
CA PHE A 183 15.25 -3.89 13.15
C PHE A 183 14.85 -3.64 14.60
N HIS A 184 15.04 -2.42 15.07
CA HIS A 184 14.67 -1.98 16.41
C HIS A 184 13.50 -1.00 16.38
N ALA A 185 12.92 -0.74 17.55
CA ALA A 185 11.75 0.15 17.67
C ALA A 185 12.10 1.58 17.24
N GLU A 186 13.31 2.01 17.57
CA GLU A 186 13.88 3.32 17.24
C GLU A 186 14.00 3.49 15.72
N ASP A 187 14.52 2.50 15.00
CA ASP A 187 14.68 2.54 13.53
C ASP A 187 13.34 2.68 12.80
N LEU A 188 12.33 1.95 13.29
CA LEU A 188 10.97 2.02 12.77
C LEU A 188 10.37 3.40 12.99
N VAL A 189 10.51 3.95 14.20
CA VAL A 189 9.98 5.28 14.55
C VAL A 189 10.70 6.38 13.76
N GLU A 190 12.02 6.30 13.68
CA GLU A 190 12.84 7.24 12.90
C GLU A 190 12.35 7.32 11.46
N SER A 191 12.18 6.16 10.83
CA SER A 191 11.77 6.05 9.43
C SER A 191 10.30 6.42 9.22
N ALA A 192 9.38 5.87 10.02
CA ALA A 192 7.93 6.04 9.83
C ALA A 192 7.44 7.48 10.02
N PHE A 193 8.10 8.24 10.92
CA PHE A 193 7.70 9.60 11.27
C PHE A 193 8.65 10.66 10.69
N ASP A 194 9.69 10.25 9.97
CA ASP A 194 10.78 11.11 9.46
C ASP A 194 11.32 12.07 10.53
N VAL A 195 11.77 11.49 11.63
CA VAL A 195 12.40 12.17 12.77
C VAL A 195 13.87 11.76 12.89
N SER A 196 14.68 12.47 13.68
CA SER A 196 16.07 12.07 13.91
C SER A 196 16.15 10.85 14.84
N ALA A 197 17.26 10.10 14.78
CA ALA A 197 17.53 8.98 15.70
C ALA A 197 17.35 9.40 17.17
N ALA A 198 17.92 10.54 17.58
CA ALA A 198 17.75 11.08 18.93
C ALA A 198 16.27 11.39 19.29
N ALA A 199 15.46 11.86 18.34
CA ALA A 199 14.04 12.10 18.56
C ALA A 199 13.24 10.78 18.65
N ALA A 200 13.63 9.76 17.87
CA ALA A 200 13.06 8.41 17.95
C ALA A 200 13.39 7.75 19.29
N GLU A 201 14.64 7.80 19.75
CA GLU A 201 15.08 7.34 21.08
C GLU A 201 14.28 8.02 22.19
N ALA A 202 14.19 9.35 22.15
CA ALA A 202 13.40 10.12 23.11
C ALA A 202 11.91 9.71 23.07
N ARG A 203 11.36 9.48 21.87
CA ARG A 203 9.97 9.03 21.72
C ARG A 203 9.76 7.68 22.40
N ILE A 204 10.62 6.69 22.13
CA ILE A 204 10.56 5.36 22.73
C ILE A 204 10.69 5.43 24.26
N ALA A 205 11.62 6.26 24.77
CA ALA A 205 11.82 6.47 26.21
C ALA A 205 10.57 7.05 26.90
N PHE A 206 9.92 8.03 26.29
CA PHE A 206 8.72 8.68 26.85
C PHE A 206 7.39 7.98 26.49
N LEU A 207 7.40 6.99 25.59
CA LEU A 207 6.19 6.39 25.02
C LEU A 207 5.22 5.89 26.10
N ARG A 208 5.72 5.11 27.06
CA ARG A 208 4.91 4.58 28.17
C ARG A 208 4.32 5.69 29.02
N THR A 209 5.10 6.72 29.30
CA THR A 209 4.68 7.85 30.14
C THR A 209 3.55 8.62 29.47
N ASP A 210 3.65 8.86 28.18
CA ASP A 210 2.62 9.58 27.43
C ASP A 210 1.36 8.70 27.24
N LEU A 211 1.50 7.42 26.89
CA LEU A 211 0.37 6.47 26.83
C LEU A 211 -0.36 6.38 28.18
N LYS A 212 0.38 6.30 29.29
CA LYS A 212 -0.20 6.27 30.63
C LYS A 212 -1.01 7.54 30.90
N LYS A 213 -0.48 8.73 30.60
CA LYS A 213 -1.23 9.99 30.75
C LYS A 213 -2.51 9.96 29.90
N CYS A 214 -2.43 9.46 28.68
CA CYS A 214 -3.61 9.39 27.82
C CYS A 214 -4.69 8.48 28.40
N ASN A 215 -4.30 7.36 29.00
CA ASN A 215 -5.24 6.48 29.71
C ASN A 215 -5.79 7.13 30.99
N ASP A 216 -4.90 7.65 31.86
CA ASP A 216 -5.27 8.25 33.15
C ASP A 216 -6.24 9.44 32.98
N TYR A 217 -6.08 10.23 31.91
CA TYR A 217 -6.90 11.40 31.61
C TYR A 217 -7.95 11.19 30.51
N SER A 218 -8.11 9.96 30.02
CA SER A 218 -9.05 9.63 28.94
C SER A 218 -8.89 10.53 27.69
N ILE A 219 -7.64 10.82 27.29
CA ILE A 219 -7.35 11.60 26.08
C ILE A 219 -7.83 10.80 24.86
N ASN A 220 -8.70 11.41 24.06
CA ASN A 220 -9.34 10.75 22.93
C ASN A 220 -8.45 10.80 21.67
N PHE A 221 -7.91 9.65 21.26
CA PHE A 221 -7.15 9.51 20.01
C PHE A 221 -8.00 9.21 18.78
N LYS A 222 -9.29 8.86 18.97
CA LYS A 222 -10.19 8.46 17.88
C LYS A 222 -10.21 9.43 16.70
N PRO A 223 -10.19 10.77 16.91
CA PRO A 223 -10.14 11.70 15.78
C PRO A 223 -8.94 11.38 14.87
N THR A 224 -7.77 11.14 15.45
CA THR A 224 -6.55 10.84 14.69
C THR A 224 -6.38 9.38 14.26
N GLU A 225 -7.31 8.45 14.54
CA GLU A 225 -7.14 7.02 14.17
C GLU A 225 -7.09 6.77 12.67
N HIS A 226 -7.68 7.68 11.88
CA HIS A 226 -7.70 7.60 10.43
C HIS A 226 -6.33 7.90 9.78
N ILE A 227 -5.38 8.47 10.53
CA ILE A 227 -4.07 8.87 10.02
C ILE A 227 -3.23 7.62 9.72
N LYS A 228 -2.87 7.43 8.45
CA LYS A 228 -2.14 6.25 7.99
C LYS A 228 -0.62 6.43 8.06
N HIS A 229 0.12 5.32 8.09
CA HIS A 229 1.56 5.36 7.81
C HIS A 229 1.82 5.25 6.31
N SER A 230 2.69 6.10 5.79
CA SER A 230 3.21 5.96 4.43
C SER A 230 4.47 5.10 4.35
N ALA A 231 5.03 4.69 5.49
CA ALA A 231 6.20 3.85 5.55
C ALA A 231 5.85 2.36 5.44
N ALA A 232 6.65 1.64 4.65
CA ALA A 232 6.51 0.20 4.45
C ALA A 232 7.89 -0.46 4.28
N TRP A 233 7.92 -1.78 4.25
CA TRP A 233 9.10 -2.53 3.85
C TRP A 233 9.20 -2.53 2.33
N HIS A 234 10.35 -2.14 1.79
CA HIS A 234 10.61 -2.08 0.35
C HIS A 234 11.79 -2.94 -0.01
N CYS A 235 11.77 -3.58 -1.17
CA CYS A 235 12.95 -4.24 -1.70
C CYS A 235 14.06 -3.21 -1.93
N SER A 236 15.22 -3.47 -1.37
CA SER A 236 16.39 -2.57 -1.46
C SER A 236 16.98 -2.50 -2.88
N TYR A 237 16.58 -3.40 -3.78
CA TYR A 237 17.07 -3.43 -5.17
C TYR A 237 16.15 -2.74 -6.16
N CYS A 238 14.86 -3.07 -6.13
CA CYS A 238 13.89 -2.58 -7.12
C CYS A 238 12.90 -1.55 -6.54
N GLY A 239 12.90 -1.33 -5.23
CA GLY A 239 12.04 -0.35 -4.57
C GLY A 239 10.59 -0.78 -4.34
N TRP A 240 10.15 -1.93 -4.89
CA TRP A 240 8.80 -2.44 -4.69
C TRP A 240 8.50 -2.76 -3.23
N VAL A 241 7.27 -2.46 -2.81
CA VAL A 241 6.79 -2.77 -1.47
C VAL A 241 6.76 -4.29 -1.28
N ARG A 242 7.16 -4.73 -0.10
CA ARG A 242 7.15 -6.11 0.34
C ARG A 242 5.71 -6.57 0.57
N LEU A 243 5.37 -7.74 0.05
CA LEU A 243 4.08 -8.36 0.36
C LEU A 243 4.10 -8.95 1.79
N PRO A 244 3.00 -8.87 2.55
CA PRO A 244 2.94 -9.52 3.85
C PRO A 244 3.35 -11.01 3.76
N GLY A 245 4.19 -11.48 4.68
CA GLY A 245 4.71 -12.85 4.72
C GLY A 245 5.80 -13.19 3.67
N SER A 246 6.15 -12.31 2.73
CA SER A 246 7.07 -12.66 1.63
C SER A 246 8.55 -12.67 2.06
N SER A 247 9.24 -13.80 1.94
CA SER A 247 10.71 -13.88 2.14
C SER A 247 11.49 -13.16 1.03
N ARG A 248 10.91 -13.06 -0.17
CA ARG A 248 11.54 -12.57 -1.40
C ARG A 248 10.66 -11.56 -2.11
N CYS A 249 11.29 -10.61 -2.80
CA CYS A 249 10.57 -9.62 -3.59
C CYS A 249 9.88 -10.26 -4.80
N PHE A 250 8.58 -10.01 -4.98
CA PHE A 250 7.80 -10.55 -6.09
C PHE A 250 8.26 -10.05 -7.46
N GLU A 251 8.91 -8.88 -7.53
CA GLU A 251 9.36 -8.31 -8.81
C GLU A 251 10.76 -8.79 -9.22
N CYS A 252 11.72 -8.86 -8.29
CA CYS A 252 13.12 -9.15 -8.61
C CYS A 252 13.73 -10.38 -7.91
N GLY A 253 12.98 -11.04 -7.02
CA GLY A 253 13.41 -12.27 -6.33
C GLY A 253 14.44 -12.09 -5.22
N LYS A 254 14.85 -10.86 -4.87
CA LYS A 254 15.85 -10.58 -3.83
C LYS A 254 15.23 -10.56 -2.42
N GLU A 255 16.02 -10.87 -1.38
CA GLU A 255 15.56 -10.96 0.03
C GLU A 255 15.83 -9.71 0.88
N HIS A 256 16.58 -8.74 0.36
CA HIS A 256 16.91 -7.56 1.15
C HIS A 256 15.80 -6.52 1.07
N PHE A 257 15.23 -6.22 2.24
CA PHE A 257 14.22 -5.19 2.41
C PHE A 257 14.71 -4.08 3.34
N SER A 258 14.25 -2.86 3.11
CA SER A 258 14.50 -1.68 3.95
C SER A 258 13.18 -1.01 4.27
N PHE A 259 13.04 -0.54 5.50
CA PHE A 259 11.84 0.17 5.95
C PHE A 259 11.99 1.66 5.65
N LYS A 260 11.10 2.23 4.84
CA LYS A 260 11.18 3.65 4.43
C LYS A 260 9.81 4.21 4.08
N VAL A 261 9.71 5.54 4.07
CA VAL A 261 8.54 6.31 3.63
C VAL A 261 8.32 6.17 2.12
N SER A 262 7.10 5.86 1.71
CA SER A 262 6.66 5.86 0.32
C SER A 262 5.76 7.08 0.03
N PRO A 263 6.18 8.05 -0.80
CA PRO A 263 5.41 9.26 -1.07
C PRO A 263 4.04 9.01 -1.70
N SER A 264 3.90 7.95 -2.50
CA SER A 264 2.69 7.63 -3.27
C SER A 264 1.59 6.95 -2.45
N GLY A 265 1.86 6.59 -1.19
CA GLY A 265 1.00 5.64 -0.48
C GLY A 265 1.00 4.27 -1.14
N PHE A 266 0.45 3.26 -0.46
CA PHE A 266 0.44 1.90 -0.96
C PHE A 266 -0.98 1.34 -0.91
N SER A 267 -1.38 0.69 -2.00
CA SER A 267 -2.54 -0.19 -2.06
C SER A 267 -2.03 -1.51 -2.63
N TYR A 268 -1.89 -2.50 -1.75
CA TYR A 268 -1.93 -3.88 -2.19
C TYR A 268 -3.38 -4.14 -2.62
N ARG A 269 -3.59 -4.58 -3.86
CA ARG A 269 -4.88 -5.10 -4.25
C ARG A 269 -4.88 -6.57 -3.88
N ASP A 270 -5.77 -6.95 -2.97
CA ASP A 270 -6.00 -8.37 -2.74
C ASP A 270 -6.83 -8.88 -3.92
N LEU A 271 -6.17 -9.51 -4.89
CA LEU A 271 -6.86 -10.08 -6.06
C LEU A 271 -7.67 -11.33 -5.72
N GLY A 272 -7.67 -11.74 -4.44
CA GLY A 272 -8.51 -12.79 -3.92
C GLY A 272 -8.08 -14.18 -4.38
N VAL A 273 -8.17 -15.14 -3.47
CA VAL A 273 -8.17 -16.56 -3.80
C VAL A 273 -9.39 -17.19 -3.17
N ASN A 274 -10.08 -18.06 -3.91
CA ASN A 274 -11.20 -18.81 -3.36
C ASN A 274 -10.70 -19.97 -2.46
N SER A 275 -11.63 -20.73 -1.90
CA SER A 275 -11.32 -21.89 -1.04
C SER A 275 -10.50 -23.00 -1.73
N GLN A 276 -10.45 -22.99 -3.06
CA GLN A 276 -9.69 -23.93 -3.90
C GLN A 276 -8.34 -23.36 -4.33
N THR A 277 -7.91 -22.22 -3.75
CA THR A 277 -6.64 -21.53 -4.08
C THR A 277 -6.56 -21.00 -5.52
N GLN A 278 -7.70 -20.83 -6.18
CA GLN A 278 -7.82 -20.23 -7.51
C GLN A 278 -8.02 -18.72 -7.39
N PHE A 279 -7.43 -17.95 -8.30
CA PHE A 279 -7.70 -16.52 -8.42
C PHE A 279 -9.19 -16.28 -8.66
N SER A 280 -9.82 -15.54 -7.76
CA SER A 280 -11.25 -15.24 -7.83
C SER A 280 -11.51 -13.87 -7.22
N PRO A 281 -11.89 -12.86 -8.03
CA PRO A 281 -12.18 -12.96 -9.47
C PRO A 281 -10.93 -13.23 -10.35
N CYS A 282 -11.16 -13.68 -11.59
CA CYS A 282 -10.10 -13.78 -12.60
C CYS A 282 -9.43 -12.40 -12.78
N PRO A 283 -8.09 -12.29 -12.67
CA PRO A 283 -7.40 -11.00 -12.66
C PRO A 283 -7.42 -10.28 -14.03
N VAL A 284 -7.83 -10.97 -15.10
CA VAL A 284 -7.91 -10.41 -16.46
C VAL A 284 -9.34 -10.02 -16.84
N CYS A 285 -10.33 -10.87 -16.55
CA CYS A 285 -11.70 -10.67 -17.04
C CYS A 285 -12.77 -10.51 -15.94
N GLY A 286 -12.41 -10.65 -14.67
CA GLY A 286 -13.35 -10.53 -13.57
C GLY A 286 -14.28 -11.72 -13.31
N ASN A 287 -14.21 -12.80 -14.12
CA ASN A 287 -15.06 -13.98 -13.90
C ASN A 287 -14.82 -14.61 -12.53
N GLU A 288 -15.88 -14.96 -11.80
CA GLU A 288 -15.81 -15.61 -10.47
C GLU A 288 -16.34 -17.05 -10.48
N ILE A 289 -16.96 -17.48 -11.59
CA ILE A 289 -17.61 -18.78 -11.69
C ILE A 289 -16.63 -19.78 -12.29
N PHE A 290 -16.15 -20.70 -11.45
CA PHE A 290 -15.18 -21.73 -11.83
C PHE A 290 -15.58 -23.11 -11.30
N SER A 291 -15.19 -24.15 -12.02
CA SER A 291 -15.20 -25.51 -11.48
C SER A 291 -14.12 -25.68 -10.39
N ALA A 292 -14.34 -26.59 -9.44
CA ALA A 292 -13.43 -26.79 -8.31
C ALA A 292 -12.02 -27.26 -8.72
N ASP A 293 -11.92 -27.91 -9.89
CA ASP A 293 -10.69 -28.40 -10.53
C ASP A 293 -10.18 -27.47 -11.64
N ALA A 294 -10.76 -26.27 -11.81
CA ALA A 294 -10.36 -25.34 -12.86
C ALA A 294 -8.91 -24.87 -12.66
N GLY A 295 -8.05 -25.13 -13.65
CA GLY A 295 -6.73 -24.55 -13.79
C GLY A 295 -6.73 -23.23 -14.57
N TYR A 296 -7.75 -23.00 -15.39
CA TYR A 296 -7.84 -21.87 -16.32
C TYR A 296 -9.22 -21.20 -16.26
N CYS A 297 -9.24 -19.90 -16.54
CA CYS A 297 -10.48 -19.15 -16.67
C CYS A 297 -11.23 -19.56 -17.95
N ARG A 298 -12.48 -20.02 -17.83
CA ARG A 298 -13.32 -20.40 -18.97
C ARG A 298 -13.64 -19.27 -19.95
N ILE A 299 -13.45 -18.01 -19.55
CA ILE A 299 -13.78 -16.83 -20.35
C ILE A 299 -12.60 -16.34 -21.17
N CYS A 300 -11.43 -16.18 -20.54
CA CYS A 300 -10.26 -15.57 -21.17
C CYS A 300 -9.03 -16.48 -21.24
N GLY A 301 -9.12 -17.72 -20.72
CA GLY A 301 -8.02 -18.68 -20.76
C GLY A 301 -6.89 -18.40 -19.78
N THR A 302 -6.96 -17.33 -18.98
CA THR A 302 -5.91 -17.00 -18.00
C THR A 302 -5.80 -18.10 -16.94
N PRO A 303 -4.59 -18.62 -16.65
CA PRO A 303 -4.39 -19.56 -15.56
C PRO A 303 -4.86 -18.96 -14.22
N LEU A 304 -5.53 -19.76 -13.40
CA LEU A 304 -6.09 -19.35 -12.12
C LEU A 304 -5.10 -19.48 -10.96
N THR A 305 -3.85 -19.85 -11.26
CA THR A 305 -2.76 -19.89 -10.30
C THR A 305 -1.47 -19.39 -10.95
N ASN A 306 -0.54 -18.89 -10.13
CA ASN A 306 0.79 -18.46 -10.57
C ASN A 306 1.87 -19.25 -9.80
N PRO A 307 2.11 -20.52 -10.15
CA PRO A 307 3.06 -21.37 -9.43
C PRO A 307 4.52 -20.94 -9.66
N CYS A 308 5.40 -21.30 -8.74
CA CYS A 308 6.84 -21.19 -8.93
C CYS A 308 7.34 -22.24 -9.93
N THR A 309 8.32 -21.87 -10.78
CA THR A 309 8.90 -22.79 -11.77
C THR A 309 9.76 -23.89 -11.17
N HIS A 310 10.18 -23.74 -9.91
CA HIS A 310 11.00 -24.73 -9.20
C HIS A 310 10.21 -25.63 -8.26
N ASP A 311 9.18 -25.08 -7.59
CA ASP A 311 8.31 -25.81 -6.68
C ASP A 311 6.86 -25.38 -6.93
N PRO A 312 6.07 -26.17 -7.69
CA PRO A 312 4.71 -25.80 -8.07
C PRO A 312 3.75 -25.57 -6.88
N THR A 313 4.09 -26.05 -5.68
CA THR A 313 3.29 -25.82 -4.47
C THR A 313 3.37 -24.38 -3.98
N HIS A 314 4.43 -23.64 -4.37
CA HIS A 314 4.54 -22.22 -4.09
C HIS A 314 3.68 -21.42 -5.07
N LEU A 315 2.42 -21.21 -4.71
CA LEU A 315 1.51 -20.30 -5.42
C LEU A 315 1.91 -18.84 -5.15
N ASN A 316 1.67 -17.95 -6.10
CA ASN A 316 2.06 -16.55 -5.99
C ASN A 316 0.94 -15.60 -6.41
N HIS A 317 1.08 -14.33 -6.03
CA HIS A 317 0.21 -13.26 -6.49
C HIS A 317 0.19 -13.19 -8.04
N PRO A 318 -0.93 -12.83 -8.69
CA PRO A 318 -1.01 -12.71 -10.15
C PRO A 318 0.04 -11.76 -10.76
N GLU A 319 0.42 -10.70 -10.04
CA GLU A 319 1.47 -9.76 -10.48
C GLU A 319 2.91 -10.23 -10.18
N ALA A 320 3.09 -11.37 -9.50
CA ALA A 320 4.41 -11.85 -9.12
C ALA A 320 5.18 -12.41 -10.33
N LYS A 321 6.37 -11.84 -10.58
CA LYS A 321 7.38 -12.39 -11.52
C LYS A 321 8.32 -13.38 -10.86
N HIS A 322 8.49 -13.28 -9.55
CA HIS A 322 9.35 -14.14 -8.76
C HIS A 322 8.59 -14.64 -7.54
N CYS A 323 8.86 -15.89 -7.17
CA CYS A 323 8.23 -16.59 -6.08
C CYS A 323 8.56 -15.89 -4.74
N TYR A 324 7.55 -15.56 -3.94
CA TYR A 324 7.78 -14.86 -2.67
C TYR A 324 8.47 -15.73 -1.60
N ALA A 325 8.47 -17.06 -1.76
CA ALA A 325 9.12 -17.99 -0.84
C ALA A 325 10.60 -18.22 -1.21
N CYS A 326 10.90 -18.54 -2.48
CA CYS A 326 12.26 -18.96 -2.90
C CYS A 326 12.96 -18.02 -3.89
N GLY A 327 12.25 -17.05 -4.47
CA GLY A 327 12.83 -16.03 -5.36
C GLY A 327 13.09 -16.50 -6.79
N LYS A 328 12.77 -17.76 -7.12
CA LYS A 328 12.80 -18.27 -8.51
C LYS A 328 11.68 -17.67 -9.35
N PRO A 329 11.80 -17.63 -10.68
CA PRO A 329 10.71 -17.20 -11.56
C PRO A 329 9.39 -17.90 -11.25
N THR A 330 8.30 -17.18 -11.41
CA THR A 330 6.97 -17.77 -11.46
C THR A 330 6.62 -18.19 -12.88
N ALA A 331 5.58 -18.99 -13.06
CA ALA A 331 5.06 -19.35 -14.39
C ALA A 331 4.62 -18.11 -15.19
N PHE A 332 4.25 -17.02 -14.52
CA PHE A 332 3.81 -15.80 -15.20
C PHE A 332 4.96 -14.88 -15.61
N LYS A 333 6.19 -15.12 -15.12
CA LYS A 333 7.33 -14.29 -15.47
C LYS A 333 7.50 -14.24 -16.99
N ASP A 334 7.49 -13.04 -17.55
CA ASP A 334 7.66 -12.76 -18.98
C ASP A 334 6.63 -13.46 -19.90
N SER A 335 5.50 -13.91 -19.32
CA SER A 335 4.37 -14.49 -20.06
C SER A 335 3.40 -13.41 -20.56
N GLU A 336 2.63 -13.74 -21.60
CA GLU A 336 1.54 -12.88 -22.08
C GLU A 336 0.49 -12.61 -20.98
N TYR A 337 0.22 -13.60 -20.12
CA TYR A 337 -0.71 -13.46 -18.99
C TYR A 337 -0.31 -12.33 -18.04
N HIS A 338 0.98 -12.18 -17.73
CA HIS A 338 1.44 -11.11 -16.85
C HIS A 338 1.23 -9.72 -17.46
N ILE A 339 1.38 -9.59 -18.78
CA ILE A 339 1.11 -8.36 -19.52
C ILE A 339 -0.39 -8.04 -19.47
N GLN A 340 -1.24 -9.03 -19.74
CA GLN A 340 -2.70 -8.86 -19.71
C GLN A 340 -3.22 -8.50 -18.31
N ILE A 341 -2.67 -9.11 -17.25
CA ILE A 341 -3.01 -8.78 -15.86
C ILE A 341 -2.67 -7.31 -15.56
N LYS A 342 -1.47 -6.85 -15.91
CA LYS A 342 -1.09 -5.44 -15.70
C LYS A 342 -2.03 -4.48 -16.42
N GLN A 343 -2.35 -4.76 -17.69
CA GLN A 343 -3.28 -3.94 -18.47
C GLN A 343 -4.70 -3.93 -17.87
N SER A 344 -5.16 -5.05 -17.33
CA SER A 344 -6.45 -5.16 -16.63
C SER A 344 -6.47 -4.30 -15.36
N LEU A 345 -5.43 -4.41 -14.53
CA LEU A 345 -5.33 -3.69 -13.26
C LEU A 345 -5.16 -2.18 -13.40
N GLU A 346 -4.57 -1.71 -14.51
CA GLU A 346 -4.53 -0.29 -14.85
C GLU A 346 -5.92 0.27 -15.20
N LYS A 347 -6.83 -0.58 -15.73
CA LYS A 347 -8.15 -0.17 -16.22
C LYS A 347 -9.27 -0.30 -15.19
N HIS A 348 -9.23 -1.33 -14.35
CA HIS A 348 -10.29 -1.64 -13.39
C HIS A 348 -9.80 -1.41 -11.95
N THR A 349 -10.62 -0.77 -11.10
CA THR A 349 -10.34 -0.66 -9.66
C THR A 349 -10.90 -1.85 -8.89
N GLU A 350 -10.47 -2.02 -7.63
CA GLU A 350 -10.93 -3.10 -6.77
C GLU A 350 -12.46 -2.99 -6.54
N GLY A 351 -13.21 -4.01 -6.97
CA GLY A 351 -14.68 -4.00 -6.95
C GLY A 351 -15.36 -3.62 -8.27
N ASP A 352 -14.61 -3.23 -9.32
CA ASP A 352 -15.17 -2.88 -10.64
C ASP A 352 -15.39 -4.08 -11.57
N PHE A 353 -15.11 -5.31 -11.11
CA PHE A 353 -15.32 -6.52 -11.89
C PHE A 353 -16.82 -6.90 -11.94
N SER A 354 -17.65 -6.08 -12.56
CA SER A 354 -19.04 -6.44 -12.85
C SER A 354 -19.11 -7.18 -14.18
N MET A 355 -18.70 -8.45 -14.21
CA MET A 355 -18.91 -9.30 -15.39
C MET A 355 -19.87 -10.45 -15.09
N ILE A 356 -21.10 -10.30 -15.58
CA ILE A 356 -22.07 -11.40 -15.71
C ILE A 356 -22.06 -11.79 -17.18
N TYR A 357 -21.48 -12.95 -17.50
CA TYR A 357 -21.68 -13.58 -18.79
C TYR A 357 -23.05 -14.24 -18.80
N GLU A 358 -24.05 -13.56 -19.34
CA GLU A 358 -25.30 -14.21 -19.70
C GLU A 358 -25.09 -14.93 -21.03
N SER A 359 -25.23 -16.25 -21.00
CA SER A 359 -25.24 -17.08 -22.20
C SER A 359 -26.66 -17.54 -22.46
N ASP A 360 -27.18 -17.18 -23.64
CA ASP A 360 -28.50 -17.60 -24.10
C ASP A 360 -28.50 -19.02 -24.69
N VAL A 361 -27.38 -19.75 -24.60
CA VAL A 361 -27.27 -21.11 -25.14
C VAL A 361 -27.98 -22.08 -24.20
N GLU A 362 -29.18 -22.50 -24.58
CA GLU A 362 -29.94 -23.50 -23.84
C GLU A 362 -29.31 -24.90 -23.91
N TYR A 363 -29.20 -25.57 -22.77
CA TYR A 363 -28.58 -26.90 -22.66
C TYR A 363 -29.15 -27.74 -21.52
N ASP A 364 -28.93 -29.05 -21.58
CA ASP A 364 -29.20 -30.00 -20.50
C ASP A 364 -28.05 -29.98 -19.47
N PRO A 365 -28.28 -29.53 -18.22
CA PRO A 365 -27.24 -29.46 -17.19
C PRO A 365 -26.64 -30.80 -16.78
N LYS A 366 -27.29 -31.92 -17.08
CA LYS A 366 -26.76 -33.26 -16.77
C LYS A 366 -25.74 -33.75 -17.79
N THR A 367 -25.84 -33.28 -19.03
CA THR A 367 -25.04 -33.79 -20.16
C THR A 367 -24.19 -32.71 -20.82
N ASN A 368 -24.38 -31.43 -20.47
CA ASN A 368 -23.83 -30.26 -21.15
C ASN A 368 -24.14 -30.21 -22.65
N LYS A 369 -25.18 -30.94 -23.07
CA LYS A 369 -25.62 -31.00 -24.46
C LYS A 369 -26.63 -29.90 -24.73
N VAL A 370 -26.43 -29.14 -25.81
CA VAL A 370 -27.36 -28.07 -26.20
C VAL A 370 -28.72 -28.64 -26.60
N THR A 371 -29.80 -28.00 -26.14
CA THR A 371 -31.19 -28.34 -26.51
C THR A 371 -31.61 -27.67 -27.82
N ARG A 372 -30.87 -26.61 -28.21
CA ARG A 372 -31.05 -25.86 -29.45
C ARG A 372 -29.68 -25.58 -30.07
N CYS A 373 -29.51 -25.85 -31.36
CA CYS A 373 -28.21 -25.68 -32.02
C CYS A 373 -27.82 -24.19 -32.14
N PRO A 374 -26.73 -23.72 -31.51
CA PRO A 374 -26.38 -22.30 -31.47
C PRO A 374 -25.94 -21.70 -32.83
N ARG A 375 -25.76 -22.54 -33.87
CA ARG A 375 -25.39 -22.08 -35.22
C ARG A 375 -26.61 -21.87 -36.13
N CYS A 376 -27.64 -22.68 -35.99
CA CYS A 376 -28.74 -22.76 -36.98
C CYS A 376 -30.12 -22.89 -36.35
N ASP A 377 -30.20 -22.75 -35.02
CA ASP A 377 -31.41 -22.81 -34.22
C ASP A 377 -32.22 -24.11 -34.33
N ASN A 378 -31.61 -25.20 -34.82
CA ASN A 378 -32.27 -26.50 -34.89
C ASN A 378 -32.57 -27.04 -33.49
N GLU A 379 -33.86 -27.19 -33.18
CA GLU A 379 -34.39 -27.75 -31.92
C GLU A 379 -34.62 -29.27 -32.01
N GLN A 380 -34.61 -29.85 -33.21
CA GLN A 380 -34.83 -31.28 -33.42
C GLN A 380 -33.54 -32.09 -33.19
N ILE A 381 -33.18 -32.25 -31.92
CA ILE A 381 -31.97 -32.96 -31.48
C ILE A 381 -32.35 -34.29 -30.83
N ASN A 382 -31.86 -35.41 -31.39
CA ASN A 382 -32.03 -36.72 -30.75
C ASN A 382 -31.11 -36.84 -29.52
N ALA A 383 -31.52 -37.63 -28.53
CA ALA A 383 -30.76 -37.83 -27.29
C ALA A 383 -29.34 -38.39 -27.54
N ASP A 384 -29.18 -39.26 -28.53
CA ASP A 384 -27.93 -39.93 -28.91
C ASP A 384 -27.08 -39.17 -29.96
N ALA A 385 -27.60 -38.08 -30.53
CA ALA A 385 -26.87 -37.34 -31.58
C ALA A 385 -25.64 -36.61 -31.02
N SER A 386 -24.47 -36.81 -31.61
CA SER A 386 -23.26 -36.03 -31.26
C SER A 386 -23.14 -34.72 -32.05
N TYR A 387 -23.79 -34.62 -33.20
CA TYR A 387 -23.71 -33.50 -34.14
C TYR A 387 -25.10 -33.04 -34.57
N CYS A 388 -25.22 -31.75 -34.87
CA CYS A 388 -26.44 -31.18 -35.43
C CYS A 388 -26.68 -31.72 -36.85
N ARG A 389 -27.86 -32.31 -37.09
CA ARG A 389 -28.25 -32.86 -38.40
C ARG A 389 -28.36 -31.83 -39.53
N ILE A 390 -28.43 -30.54 -39.19
CA ILE A 390 -28.61 -29.43 -40.14
C ILE A 390 -27.26 -28.83 -40.57
N CYS A 391 -26.39 -28.51 -39.62
CA CYS A 391 -25.17 -27.75 -39.87
C CYS A 391 -23.87 -28.46 -39.45
N GLY A 392 -23.95 -29.67 -38.90
CA GLY A 392 -22.80 -30.47 -38.49
C GLY A 392 -22.07 -29.99 -37.23
N LEU A 393 -22.54 -28.94 -36.55
CA LEU A 393 -21.92 -28.47 -35.31
C LEU A 393 -22.01 -29.53 -34.20
N PRO A 394 -20.94 -29.80 -33.42
CA PRO A 394 -21.02 -30.61 -32.21
C PRO A 394 -22.07 -30.10 -31.23
N LEU A 395 -22.86 -31.00 -30.65
CA LEU A 395 -23.94 -30.65 -29.73
C LEU A 395 -23.47 -30.52 -28.27
N VAL A 396 -22.20 -30.79 -28.01
CA VAL A 396 -21.52 -30.59 -26.73
C VAL A 396 -20.29 -29.73 -26.99
N ASN A 397 -20.04 -28.74 -26.12
CA ASN A 397 -18.92 -27.82 -26.28
C ASN A 397 -17.63 -28.46 -25.75
N ASN A 398 -16.86 -29.06 -26.65
CA ASN A 398 -15.60 -29.72 -26.31
C ASN A 398 -14.41 -28.77 -26.49
N CYS A 399 -13.35 -28.99 -25.72
CA CYS A 399 -12.07 -28.32 -25.98
C CYS A 399 -11.46 -28.85 -27.28
N ILE A 400 -10.68 -28.00 -27.97
CA ILE A 400 -9.90 -28.45 -29.10
C ILE A 400 -8.66 -29.15 -28.53
N PRO A 401 -8.42 -30.43 -28.83
CA PRO A 401 -7.32 -31.16 -28.23
C PRO A 401 -5.99 -30.59 -28.73
N GLY A 402 -5.19 -30.05 -27.80
CA GLY A 402 -3.79 -29.70 -28.07
C GLY A 402 -2.96 -30.96 -28.36
N LEU A 403 -1.77 -30.77 -28.92
CA LEU A 403 -0.82 -31.85 -29.16
C LEU A 403 0.17 -31.95 -27.99
N TRP A 404 0.57 -33.17 -27.64
CA TRP A 404 1.74 -33.41 -26.79
C TRP A 404 2.81 -34.18 -27.58
N GLU A 405 4.06 -33.76 -27.45
CA GLU A 405 5.20 -34.42 -28.08
C GLU A 405 5.86 -35.39 -27.09
N ASP A 406 6.17 -36.60 -27.57
CA ASP A 406 7.03 -37.53 -26.83
C ASP A 406 8.52 -37.13 -26.93
N ASP A 407 9.38 -37.79 -26.15
CA ASP A 407 10.84 -37.56 -26.17
C ASP A 407 11.49 -37.83 -27.54
N PHE A 408 10.73 -38.38 -28.49
CA PHE A 408 11.14 -38.69 -29.86
C PHE A 408 10.55 -37.71 -30.89
N GLY A 409 9.83 -36.67 -30.45
CA GLY A 409 9.22 -35.64 -31.31
C GLY A 409 7.92 -36.07 -32.00
N ASN A 410 7.28 -37.18 -31.59
CA ASN A 410 5.97 -37.56 -32.13
C ASN A 410 4.87 -36.83 -31.37
N SER A 411 3.99 -36.15 -32.12
CA SER A 411 2.82 -35.46 -31.59
C SER A 411 1.59 -36.37 -31.49
N TYR A 412 0.95 -36.38 -30.32
CA TYR A 412 -0.31 -37.08 -30.07
C TYR A 412 -1.39 -36.11 -29.56
N PRO A 413 -2.67 -36.30 -29.93
CA PRO A 413 -3.75 -35.49 -29.40
C PRO A 413 -3.95 -35.74 -27.90
N ARG A 414 -4.11 -34.66 -27.12
CA ARG A 414 -4.56 -34.73 -25.73
C ARG A 414 -6.02 -35.16 -25.64
N ASP A 415 -6.40 -35.62 -24.45
CA ASP A 415 -7.79 -35.92 -24.14
C ASP A 415 -8.68 -34.67 -24.33
N THR A 416 -9.90 -34.93 -24.80
CA THR A 416 -10.90 -33.92 -25.03
C THR A 416 -11.79 -33.78 -23.80
N HIS A 417 -11.98 -32.55 -23.32
CA HIS A 417 -12.81 -32.24 -22.15
C HIS A 417 -14.14 -31.63 -22.59
N VAL A 418 -15.22 -32.02 -21.90
CA VAL A 418 -16.55 -31.43 -22.04
C VAL A 418 -16.62 -30.15 -21.22
N ASN A 419 -17.12 -29.06 -21.82
CA ASN A 419 -17.24 -27.75 -21.18
C ASN A 419 -18.69 -27.27 -21.18
N LEU A 420 -18.96 -26.23 -20.40
CA LEU A 420 -20.23 -25.53 -20.48
C LEU A 420 -20.38 -24.88 -21.87
N PRO A 421 -21.61 -24.72 -22.37
CA PRO A 421 -21.83 -24.12 -23.69
C PRO A 421 -21.34 -22.67 -23.82
N ASP A 422 -21.22 -21.94 -22.71
CA ASP A 422 -20.72 -20.57 -22.64
C ASP A 422 -19.19 -20.46 -22.47
N SER A 423 -18.52 -21.59 -22.23
CA SER A 423 -17.06 -21.65 -22.08
C SER A 423 -16.36 -21.34 -23.41
N ARG A 424 -15.50 -20.33 -23.40
CA ARG A 424 -14.63 -19.98 -24.53
C ARG A 424 -13.34 -20.79 -24.53
N PHE A 425 -12.85 -21.06 -23.31
CA PHE A 425 -11.68 -21.86 -23.04
C PHE A 425 -12.02 -22.98 -22.08
N CYS A 426 -11.27 -24.07 -22.15
CA CYS A 426 -11.43 -25.20 -21.25
C CYS A 426 -10.81 -24.90 -19.89
N GLU A 427 -11.56 -25.15 -18.82
CA GLU A 427 -11.09 -24.92 -17.44
C GLU A 427 -9.96 -25.88 -17.03
N GLN A 428 -9.84 -27.04 -17.67
CA GLN A 428 -8.85 -28.06 -17.33
C GLN A 428 -7.55 -27.94 -18.13
N CYS A 429 -7.63 -27.71 -19.45
CA CYS A 429 -6.44 -27.65 -20.32
C CYS A 429 -6.11 -26.26 -20.88
N GLY A 430 -6.97 -25.25 -20.71
CA GLY A 430 -6.76 -23.90 -21.23
C GLY A 430 -6.98 -23.74 -22.74
N GLU A 431 -7.16 -24.83 -23.49
CA GLU A 431 -7.38 -24.79 -24.94
C GLU A 431 -8.73 -24.15 -25.30
N PRO A 432 -8.83 -23.45 -26.45
CA PRO A 432 -10.09 -22.90 -26.93
C PRO A 432 -11.12 -24.01 -27.16
N THR A 433 -12.39 -23.68 -26.94
CA THR A 433 -13.50 -24.60 -27.20
C THR A 433 -13.94 -24.55 -28.66
N VAL A 434 -14.60 -25.62 -29.12
CA VAL A 434 -15.16 -25.68 -30.47
C VAL A 434 -16.13 -24.52 -30.71
N TYR A 435 -16.93 -24.13 -29.72
CA TYR A 435 -17.89 -23.04 -29.90
C TYR A 435 -17.20 -21.68 -30.06
N PHE A 436 -16.10 -21.46 -29.34
CA PHE A 436 -15.30 -20.26 -29.49
C PHE A 436 -14.58 -20.20 -30.84
N GLN A 437 -13.92 -21.29 -31.26
CA GLN A 437 -13.23 -21.34 -32.56
C GLN A 437 -14.19 -21.15 -33.75
N ASN A 438 -15.44 -21.61 -33.61
CA ASN A 438 -16.47 -21.41 -34.62
C ASN A 438 -17.17 -20.04 -34.54
N LYS A 439 -16.62 -19.09 -33.76
CA LYS A 439 -17.12 -17.71 -33.58
C LYS A 439 -18.57 -17.64 -33.11
N LEU A 440 -19.04 -18.65 -32.37
CA LEU A 440 -20.38 -18.66 -31.76
C LEU A 440 -20.39 -17.86 -30.45
N LEU A 441 -19.23 -17.69 -29.83
CA LEU A 441 -19.03 -16.93 -28.60
C LEU A 441 -18.10 -15.73 -28.91
N LYS A 442 -18.56 -14.51 -28.62
CA LYS A 442 -17.75 -13.29 -28.73
C LYS A 442 -16.56 -13.34 -27.78
N THR A 443 -15.40 -12.84 -28.17
CA THR A 443 -14.24 -12.66 -27.29
C THR A 443 -14.56 -11.77 -26.08
N TYR A 444 -13.72 -11.83 -25.04
CA TYR A 444 -13.80 -10.92 -23.90
C TYR A 444 -13.78 -9.45 -24.36
N ARG A 445 -12.85 -9.11 -25.27
CA ARG A 445 -12.67 -7.74 -25.79
C ARG A 445 -13.90 -7.25 -26.58
N GLU A 446 -14.48 -8.10 -27.41
CA GLU A 446 -15.72 -7.78 -28.14
C GLU A 446 -16.92 -7.63 -27.19
N SER A 447 -16.98 -8.40 -26.10
CA SER A 447 -18.04 -8.24 -25.09
C SER A 447 -17.96 -6.90 -24.35
N GLN A 448 -16.79 -6.26 -24.33
CA GLN A 448 -16.57 -4.90 -23.82
C GLN A 448 -16.84 -3.80 -24.87
N GLY A 449 -17.29 -4.16 -26.08
CA GLY A 449 -17.51 -3.20 -27.18
C GLY A 449 -16.22 -2.64 -27.79
N LEU A 450 -15.07 -3.27 -27.54
CA LEU A 450 -13.78 -2.86 -28.10
C LEU A 450 -13.51 -3.60 -29.42
N PRO A 451 -12.94 -2.93 -30.44
CA PRO A 451 -12.57 -3.58 -31.71
C PRO A 451 -11.52 -4.68 -31.48
N GLU A 452 -11.54 -5.72 -32.32
CA GLU A 452 -10.51 -6.76 -32.39
C GLU A 452 -9.12 -6.10 -32.53
N ALA A 453 -8.10 -6.66 -31.88
CA ALA A 453 -6.73 -6.33 -32.27
C ALA A 453 -6.50 -6.92 -33.66
N GLU A 454 -5.98 -6.13 -34.60
CA GLU A 454 -5.57 -6.65 -35.90
C GLU A 454 -4.54 -7.76 -35.65
N ASN A 455 -4.90 -9.00 -36.01
CA ASN A 455 -3.94 -10.07 -36.11
C ASN A 455 -3.11 -9.79 -37.36
N ASP A 456 -1.94 -9.16 -37.21
CA ASP A 456 -0.87 -9.33 -38.17
C ASP A 456 -0.49 -10.82 -38.11
N VAL A 457 -1.11 -11.60 -38.98
CA VAL A 457 -0.69 -12.96 -39.26
C VAL A 457 0.68 -12.82 -39.90
N ASP A 458 1.72 -13.28 -39.19
CA ASP A 458 3.09 -13.37 -39.65
C ASP A 458 3.15 -13.77 -41.13
N GLU A 459 3.52 -12.80 -41.96
CA GLU A 459 4.21 -13.06 -43.21
C GLU A 459 5.54 -13.69 -42.81
N PHE A 460 5.63 -15.01 -42.95
CA PHE A 460 6.84 -15.78 -42.72
C PHE A 460 7.94 -15.19 -43.62
N ASP A 461 8.83 -14.36 -43.07
CA ASP A 461 9.99 -13.83 -43.77
C ASP A 461 11.08 -14.93 -43.81
N PRO A 462 11.34 -15.56 -44.98
CA PRO A 462 12.32 -16.62 -45.09
C PRO A 462 13.78 -16.12 -45.07
N ASP A 463 14.04 -14.81 -44.93
CA ASP A 463 15.38 -14.21 -45.06
C ASP A 463 16.05 -13.76 -43.74
N ILE A 464 15.76 -14.41 -42.61
CA ILE A 464 16.58 -14.26 -41.39
C ILE A 464 17.57 -15.44 -41.27
N PRO A 465 18.84 -15.29 -41.69
CA PRO A 465 19.88 -16.27 -41.38
C PRO A 465 20.47 -15.97 -39.99
N PHE A 466 20.15 -16.82 -39.02
CA PHE A 466 20.74 -16.93 -37.66
C PHE A 466 20.61 -15.74 -36.71
#